data_AF-A0A7S2MYE5-F1
#
_entry.id   AF-A0A7S2MYE5-F1
#
_cell.length_a   1.000
_cell.length_b   1.000
_cell.length_c   1.000
_cell.angle_alpha   90.00
_cell.angle_beta   90.00
_cell.angle_gamma   90.00
#
_symmetry.space_group_name_H-M   'P 1'
#
loop_
_entity.id
_entity.type
_entity.pdbx_description
1 polymer ?
#
loop_
_entity_poly.entity_id
_entity_poly.type
_entity_poly.pdbx_seq_one_letter_code
_entity_poly.pdbx_strand_id
1 'polypeptide(L)'
;RKKGEQRQASPDAPPPELAVLKEDDAPQAAVVPAAEPLAVVEDNNALTRAAEGLQIARSTDKSTKATRFLSWLLSPLSADAFVREHYGQRPLLVVRGCASYLDGWFSTGELDRMLRDGLLRWTDDVDAAHYVDGERHTLNGEGTAAAAEAWARYREGCSLRLSWPQRDSEQVWAM
;
A
#
# COMPACT_ATOMS: atom_id res chain seq x y z
N ARG A 1 15.62 -17.85 -60.30
CA ARG A 1 14.54 -18.83 -60.63
C ARG A 1 14.55 -19.92 -59.54
N LYS A 2 13.36 -20.20 -58.95
CA LYS A 2 13.01 -21.23 -57.92
C LYS A 2 13.58 -20.96 -56.52
N LYS A 3 12.90 -21.17 -55.39
CA LYS A 3 11.52 -21.47 -54.93
C LYS A 3 11.70 -21.36 -53.39
N GLY A 4 10.99 -20.56 -52.60
CA GLY A 4 9.60 -20.81 -52.23
C GLY A 4 9.49 -22.03 -51.30
N GLU A 5 9.83 -21.89 -50.01
CA GLU A 5 9.56 -22.92 -48.99
C GLU A 5 8.61 -22.35 -47.94
N GLN A 6 7.34 -22.72 -48.08
CA GLN A 6 6.26 -22.47 -47.14
C GLN A 6 6.48 -23.35 -45.90
N ARG A 7 6.54 -22.74 -44.71
CA ARG A 7 6.32 -23.49 -43.47
C ARG A 7 4.82 -23.72 -43.32
N GLN A 8 4.39 -24.97 -43.54
CA GLN A 8 3.05 -25.44 -43.22
C GLN A 8 2.85 -25.36 -41.71
N ALA A 9 1.77 -24.69 -41.27
CA ALA A 9 1.24 -24.81 -39.92
C ALA A 9 0.45 -26.12 -39.83
N SER A 10 0.85 -27.03 -38.93
CA SER A 10 0.02 -28.19 -38.56
C SER A 10 -1.06 -27.76 -37.56
N PRO A 11 -2.34 -28.11 -37.77
CA PRO A 11 -3.42 -27.80 -36.85
C PRO A 11 -3.78 -29.06 -36.05
N ASP A 12 -3.06 -29.35 -34.96
CA ASP A 12 -3.55 -30.16 -33.83
C ASP A 12 -2.44 -30.37 -32.79
N ALA A 13 -2.20 -29.36 -31.96
CA ALA A 13 -1.48 -29.54 -30.71
C ALA A 13 -2.43 -29.11 -29.58
N PRO A 14 -2.77 -29.99 -28.62
CA PRO A 14 -3.57 -29.58 -27.48
C PRO A 14 -2.77 -28.54 -26.67
N PRO A 15 -3.45 -27.57 -26.04
CA PRO A 15 -2.77 -26.60 -25.20
C PRO A 15 -2.05 -27.31 -24.04
N PRO A 16 -0.90 -26.80 -23.58
CA PRO A 16 -0.18 -27.40 -22.47
C PRO A 16 -1.07 -27.38 -21.22
N GLU A 17 -1.16 -28.54 -20.59
CA GLU A 17 -1.88 -28.76 -19.34
C GLU A 17 -1.29 -27.89 -18.24
N LEU A 18 -2.12 -27.00 -17.67
CA LEU A 18 -1.75 -26.21 -16.48
C LEU A 18 -1.49 -27.20 -15.34
N ALA A 19 -0.24 -27.27 -14.89
CA ALA A 19 0.11 -28.06 -13.72
C ALA A 19 -0.72 -27.59 -12.52
N VAL A 20 -1.61 -28.46 -12.03
CA VAL A 20 -2.29 -28.29 -10.75
C VAL A 20 -1.22 -28.37 -9.67
N LEU A 21 -0.93 -27.25 -9.01
CA LEU A 21 -0.11 -27.22 -7.81
C LEU A 21 -0.82 -28.04 -6.74
N LYS A 22 -0.18 -29.13 -6.29
CA LYS A 22 -0.66 -29.92 -5.15
C LYS A 22 -0.58 -29.05 -3.90
N GLU A 23 -1.65 -29.00 -3.13
CA GLU A 23 -1.82 -28.14 -1.94
C GLU A 23 -0.98 -28.56 -0.72
N ASP A 24 -0.09 -29.55 -0.83
CA ASP A 24 0.60 -30.16 0.32
C ASP A 24 2.00 -29.59 0.64
N ASP A 25 2.44 -28.50 -0.01
CA ASP A 25 3.72 -27.81 0.28
C ASP A 25 3.52 -26.39 0.84
N ALA A 26 2.48 -26.16 1.64
CA ALA A 26 2.42 -24.95 2.46
C ALA A 26 3.58 -25.00 3.47
N PRO A 27 4.54 -24.03 3.44
CA PRO A 27 5.61 -24.02 4.42
C PRO A 27 4.97 -23.89 5.80
N GLN A 28 5.19 -24.92 6.61
CA GLN A 28 4.82 -24.97 8.02
C GLN A 28 5.25 -23.65 8.65
N ALA A 29 4.29 -22.90 9.22
CA ALA A 29 4.53 -21.57 9.77
C ALA A 29 5.78 -21.63 10.66
N ALA A 30 6.87 -21.05 10.16
CA ALA A 30 8.12 -21.02 10.89
C ALA A 30 7.82 -20.36 12.23
N VAL A 31 8.17 -21.03 13.33
CA VAL A 31 8.11 -20.47 14.67
C VAL A 31 8.95 -19.20 14.63
N VAL A 32 8.27 -18.05 14.61
CA VAL A 32 8.91 -16.74 14.59
C VAL A 32 9.68 -16.65 15.90
N PRO A 33 11.02 -16.45 15.88
CA PRO A 33 11.77 -16.29 17.10
C PRO A 33 11.22 -15.11 17.90
N ALA A 34 11.30 -15.19 19.23
CA ALA A 34 10.78 -14.20 20.17
C ALA A 34 11.06 -12.78 19.66
N ALA A 35 9.98 -12.04 19.37
CA ALA A 35 10.05 -10.72 18.77
C ALA A 35 11.03 -9.84 19.56
N GLU A 36 12.05 -9.30 18.87
CA GLU A 36 12.88 -8.25 19.44
C GLU A 36 11.97 -7.15 20.02
N PRO A 37 12.31 -6.59 21.19
CA PRO A 37 11.42 -5.66 21.87
C PRO A 37 11.13 -4.46 20.95
N LEU A 38 9.84 -4.20 20.74
CA LEU A 38 9.33 -3.03 20.04
C LEU A 38 10.02 -1.78 20.60
N ALA A 39 10.75 -1.05 19.76
CA ALA A 39 11.32 0.23 20.14
C ALA A 39 10.20 1.28 20.15
N VAL A 40 10.05 2.01 21.25
CA VAL A 40 9.05 3.08 21.39
C VAL A 40 9.77 4.42 21.51
N VAL A 41 9.35 5.39 20.71
CA VAL A 41 9.91 6.75 20.69
C VAL A 41 8.78 7.79 20.73
N GLU A 42 8.86 8.73 21.66
CA GLU A 42 7.90 9.84 21.80
C GLU A 42 8.32 11.04 20.94
N ASP A 43 7.43 11.53 20.08
CA ASP A 43 7.64 12.74 19.27
C ASP A 43 7.01 13.97 19.94
N ASN A 44 7.80 14.64 20.77
CA ASN A 44 7.39 15.87 21.45
C ASN A 44 7.31 17.10 20.51
N ASN A 45 7.77 16.98 19.26
CA ASN A 45 7.82 18.06 18.28
C ASN A 45 6.81 17.89 17.14
N ALA A 46 5.93 16.87 17.22
CA ALA A 46 5.00 16.54 16.13
C ALA A 46 4.12 17.73 15.72
N LEU A 47 3.64 18.53 16.68
CA LEU A 47 2.78 19.69 16.38
C LEU A 47 3.52 20.76 15.58
N THR A 48 4.77 21.06 15.92
CA THR A 48 5.55 22.13 15.26
C THR A 48 6.07 21.69 13.89
N ARG A 49 6.27 20.38 13.69
CA ARG A 49 6.83 19.81 12.46
C ARG A 49 5.77 19.34 11.46
N ALA A 50 4.49 19.24 11.84
CA ALA A 50 3.43 18.70 10.98
C ALA A 50 3.39 19.32 9.58
N ALA A 51 3.47 20.64 9.50
CA ALA A 51 3.42 21.37 8.23
C ALA A 51 4.69 21.20 7.36
N GLU A 52 5.80 20.73 7.91
CA GLU A 52 7.07 20.61 7.18
C GLU A 52 7.00 19.56 6.06
N GLY A 53 6.23 18.48 6.24
CA GLY A 53 6.16 17.39 5.28
C GLY A 53 5.75 17.86 3.89
N LEU A 54 4.61 18.56 3.80
CA LEU A 54 4.12 19.11 2.53
C LEU A 54 5.07 20.16 1.95
N GLN A 55 5.73 20.95 2.79
CA GLN A 55 6.72 21.93 2.34
C GLN A 55 7.95 21.26 1.73
N ILE A 56 8.46 20.20 2.37
CA ILE A 56 9.59 19.41 1.88
C ILE A 56 9.21 18.72 0.56
N ALA A 57 8.04 18.10 0.48
CA ALA A 57 7.56 17.44 -0.74
C ALA A 57 7.36 18.41 -1.91
N ARG A 58 7.02 19.67 -1.66
CA ARG A 58 6.91 20.71 -2.70
C ARG A 58 8.23 21.41 -3.03
N SER A 59 9.30 21.14 -2.28
CA SER A 59 10.61 21.75 -2.51
C SER A 59 11.19 21.36 -3.88
N THR A 60 11.76 22.34 -4.56
CA THR A 60 12.51 22.18 -5.81
C THR A 60 13.97 21.77 -5.58
N ASP A 61 14.51 22.05 -4.38
CA ASP A 61 15.83 21.56 -3.98
C ASP A 61 15.76 20.05 -3.72
N LYS A 62 16.36 19.28 -4.64
CA LYS A 62 16.38 17.81 -4.59
C LYS A 62 17.55 17.26 -3.78
N SER A 63 18.58 18.06 -3.48
CA SER A 63 19.86 17.58 -2.93
C SER A 63 19.71 16.86 -1.59
N THR A 64 18.80 17.36 -0.74
CA THR A 64 18.55 16.82 0.61
C THR A 64 17.09 16.42 0.83
N LYS A 65 16.24 16.55 -0.19
CA LYS A 65 14.78 16.37 -0.08
C LYS A 65 14.40 15.03 0.51
N ALA A 66 14.93 13.93 -0.04
CA ALA A 66 14.62 12.58 0.40
C ALA A 66 15.00 12.36 1.88
N THR A 67 16.22 12.73 2.27
CA THR A 67 16.70 12.58 3.65
C THR A 67 15.90 13.43 4.63
N ARG A 68 15.57 14.67 4.25
CA ARG A 68 14.73 15.57 5.07
C ARG A 68 13.32 15.02 5.21
N PHE A 69 12.75 14.51 4.12
CA PHE A 69 11.40 13.96 4.11
C PHE A 69 11.31 12.71 4.98
N LEU A 70 12.25 11.77 4.82
CA LEU A 70 12.29 10.55 5.63
C LEU A 70 12.53 10.88 7.11
N SER A 71 13.40 11.85 7.43
CA SER A 71 13.60 12.29 8.82
C SER A 71 12.38 13.00 9.40
N TRP A 72 11.58 13.69 8.58
CA TRP A 72 10.28 14.21 9.00
C TRP A 72 9.29 13.05 9.24
N LEU A 73 9.20 12.08 8.33
CA LEU A 73 8.30 10.93 8.49
C LEU A 73 8.63 10.08 9.73
N LEU A 74 9.91 9.99 10.10
CA LEU A 74 10.43 9.23 11.22
C LEU A 74 10.71 10.07 12.47
N SER A 75 10.33 11.35 12.46
CA SER A 75 10.58 12.26 13.59
C SER A 75 10.09 11.64 14.90
N PRO A 76 10.89 11.67 15.99
CA PRO A 76 12.09 12.50 16.18
C PRO A 76 13.41 11.85 15.71
N LEU A 77 13.37 10.66 15.10
CA LEU A 77 14.58 10.01 14.59
C LEU A 77 15.04 10.63 13.28
N SER A 78 16.36 10.67 13.08
CA SER A 78 16.92 10.94 11.75
C SER A 78 16.81 9.70 10.86
N ALA A 79 16.81 9.92 9.54
CA ALA A 79 16.88 8.82 8.58
C ALA A 79 18.08 7.88 8.82
N ASP A 80 19.24 8.45 9.18
CA ASP A 80 20.46 7.66 9.47
C ASP A 80 20.31 6.79 10.72
N ALA A 81 19.77 7.36 11.81
CA ALA A 81 19.52 6.60 13.04
C ALA A 81 18.55 5.44 12.80
N PHE A 82 17.49 5.68 12.02
CA PHE A 82 16.56 4.63 11.65
C PHE A 82 17.20 3.49 10.85
N VAL A 83 17.97 3.83 9.81
CA VAL A 83 18.65 2.83 8.97
C VAL A 83 19.62 1.99 9.79
N ARG A 84 20.37 2.62 10.69
CA ARG A 84 21.39 1.98 11.51
C ARG A 84 20.83 1.12 12.65
N GLU A 85 19.72 1.51 13.27
CA GLU A 85 19.27 0.92 14.55
C GLU A 85 17.91 0.19 14.46
N HIS A 86 17.16 0.34 13.36
CA HIS A 86 15.79 -0.16 13.27
C HIS A 86 15.51 -0.88 11.96
N TYR A 87 15.93 -0.32 10.82
CA TYR A 87 15.65 -0.90 9.51
C TYR A 87 16.20 -2.32 9.39
N GLY A 88 15.29 -3.28 9.14
CA GLY A 88 15.62 -4.70 9.03
C GLY A 88 16.05 -5.39 10.34
N GLN A 89 15.99 -4.69 11.48
CA GLN A 89 16.42 -5.21 12.79
C GLN A 89 15.23 -5.42 13.71
N ARG A 90 14.47 -4.35 13.98
CA ARG A 90 13.38 -4.37 14.96
C ARG A 90 12.21 -3.46 14.61
N PRO A 91 10.98 -3.80 15.04
CA PRO A 91 9.85 -2.89 14.96
C PRO A 91 10.09 -1.56 15.71
N LEU A 92 9.55 -0.47 15.16
CA LEU A 92 9.59 0.87 15.75
C LEU A 92 8.17 1.44 15.82
N LEU A 93 7.76 1.88 17.01
CA LEU A 93 6.57 2.68 17.25
C LEU A 93 6.98 4.11 17.56
N VAL A 94 6.53 5.06 16.73
CA VAL A 94 6.64 6.49 17.02
C VAL A 94 5.30 6.98 17.55
N VAL A 95 5.27 7.37 18.81
CA VAL A 95 4.09 7.92 19.48
C VAL A 95 4.05 9.43 19.23
N ARG A 96 2.98 9.91 18.61
CA ARG A 96 2.78 11.34 18.31
C ARG A 96 1.56 11.88 19.03
N GLY A 97 1.74 12.91 19.84
CA GLY A 97 0.63 13.68 20.45
C GLY A 97 -0.08 14.64 19.49
N CYS A 98 -0.07 14.37 18.18
CA CYS A 98 -0.55 15.29 17.13
C CYS A 98 -1.34 14.52 16.07
N ALA A 99 -2.68 14.61 16.13
CA ALA A 99 -3.56 13.94 15.17
C ALA A 99 -3.44 14.50 13.74
N SER A 100 -3.10 15.79 13.63
CA SER A 100 -2.98 16.51 12.35
C SER A 100 -1.62 16.35 11.66
N TYR A 101 -0.75 15.45 12.13
CA TYR A 101 0.61 15.30 11.60
C TYR A 101 0.63 14.96 10.11
N LEU A 102 -0.35 14.18 9.66
CA LEU A 102 -0.50 13.74 8.27
C LEU A 102 -1.63 14.46 7.53
N ASP A 103 -2.09 15.60 8.04
CA ASP A 103 -3.13 16.38 7.37
C ASP A 103 -2.65 16.84 5.98
N GLY A 104 -3.56 16.69 5.00
CA GLY A 104 -3.32 17.09 3.62
C GLY A 104 -2.59 16.06 2.75
N TRP A 105 -2.23 14.88 3.28
CA TRP A 105 -1.61 13.80 2.48
C TRP A 105 -2.62 12.90 1.78
N PHE A 106 -3.62 12.43 2.51
CA PHE A 106 -4.73 11.64 1.98
C PHE A 106 -5.91 11.69 2.97
N SER A 107 -7.15 11.54 2.51
CA SER A 107 -8.31 11.58 3.39
C SER A 107 -9.44 10.67 2.91
N THR A 108 -10.38 10.35 3.81
CA THR A 108 -11.62 9.65 3.45
C THR A 108 -12.43 10.43 2.41
N GLY A 109 -12.37 11.78 2.43
CA GLY A 109 -13.01 12.62 1.42
C GLY A 109 -12.37 12.48 0.03
N GLU A 110 -11.06 12.27 -0.03
CA GLU A 110 -10.36 12.00 -1.29
C GLU A 110 -10.72 10.62 -1.84
N LEU A 111 -10.79 9.60 -0.99
CA LEU A 111 -11.30 8.27 -1.37
C LEU A 111 -12.76 8.34 -1.87
N ASP A 112 -13.64 9.07 -1.17
CA ASP A 112 -15.04 9.25 -1.60
C ASP A 112 -15.13 9.92 -2.97
N ARG A 113 -14.32 10.96 -3.21
CA ARG A 113 -14.21 11.59 -4.52
C ARG A 113 -13.78 10.59 -5.60
N MET A 114 -12.71 9.83 -5.37
CA MET A 114 -12.21 8.84 -6.32
C MET A 114 -13.26 7.77 -6.67
N LEU A 115 -14.04 7.31 -5.70
CA LEU A 115 -15.16 6.38 -5.91
C LEU A 115 -16.29 7.01 -6.74
N ARG A 116 -16.66 8.26 -6.45
CA ARG A 116 -17.74 8.98 -7.18
C ARG A 116 -17.35 9.35 -8.60
N ASP A 117 -16.09 9.66 -8.82
CA ASP A 117 -15.50 9.95 -10.14
C ASP A 117 -15.36 8.66 -10.99
N GLY A 118 -15.61 7.47 -10.41
CA GLY A 118 -15.53 6.20 -11.10
C GLY A 118 -14.11 5.76 -11.44
N LEU A 119 -13.11 6.27 -10.71
CA LEU A 119 -11.69 6.00 -10.96
C LEU A 119 -11.23 4.63 -10.46
N LEU A 120 -12.03 3.98 -9.60
CA LEU A 120 -11.64 2.78 -8.89
C LEU A 120 -12.46 1.58 -9.34
N ARG A 121 -11.78 0.49 -9.65
CA ARG A 121 -12.38 -0.83 -9.91
C ARG A 121 -12.09 -1.78 -8.75
N TRP A 122 -13.06 -2.62 -8.45
CA TRP A 122 -12.90 -3.70 -7.49
C TRP A 122 -11.75 -4.61 -7.91
N THR A 123 -10.98 -5.12 -6.94
CA THR A 123 -9.82 -6.02 -7.13
C THR A 123 -8.59 -5.35 -7.75
N ASP A 124 -8.78 -4.47 -8.74
CA ASP A 124 -7.69 -3.76 -9.41
C ASP A 124 -7.19 -2.59 -8.55
N ASP A 125 -8.11 -1.74 -8.11
CA ASP A 125 -7.80 -0.47 -7.45
C ASP A 125 -8.31 -0.43 -6.00
N VAL A 126 -9.43 -1.09 -5.68
CA VAL A 126 -9.98 -1.09 -4.32
C VAL A 126 -10.49 -2.48 -3.93
N ASP A 127 -10.26 -2.85 -2.67
CA ASP A 127 -10.76 -4.08 -2.08
C ASP A 127 -11.60 -3.80 -0.83
N ALA A 128 -12.63 -4.61 -0.61
CA ALA A 128 -13.35 -4.70 0.64
C ALA A 128 -13.01 -6.03 1.34
N ALA A 129 -12.51 -5.95 2.58
CA ALA A 129 -12.15 -7.14 3.35
C ALA A 129 -12.70 -7.08 4.77
N HIS A 130 -13.15 -8.22 5.28
CA HIS A 130 -13.68 -8.38 6.63
C HIS A 130 -12.93 -9.51 7.33
N TYR A 131 -12.53 -9.31 8.60
CA TYR A 131 -11.84 -10.32 9.38
C TYR A 131 -12.72 -10.72 10.57
N VAL A 132 -13.23 -11.95 10.54
CA VAL A 132 -14.17 -12.48 11.53
C VAL A 132 -13.70 -13.88 11.92
N ASP A 133 -13.74 -14.19 13.22
CA ASP A 133 -13.41 -15.51 13.75
C ASP A 133 -12.05 -16.09 13.31
N GLY A 134 -11.07 -15.21 13.08
CA GLY A 134 -9.72 -15.61 12.67
C GLY A 134 -9.53 -15.80 11.16
N GLU A 135 -10.57 -15.57 10.36
CA GLU A 135 -10.53 -15.73 8.90
C GLU A 135 -10.72 -14.40 8.16
N ARG A 136 -9.99 -14.25 7.04
CA ARG A 136 -10.11 -13.09 6.14
C ARG A 136 -11.08 -13.41 5.00
N HIS A 137 -12.16 -12.66 4.93
CA HIS A 137 -13.09 -12.67 3.80
C HIS A 137 -12.85 -11.47 2.89
N THR A 138 -12.81 -11.70 1.58
CA THR A 138 -12.80 -10.63 0.57
C THR A 138 -14.17 -10.52 -0.05
N LEU A 139 -14.79 -9.34 0.06
CA LEU A 139 -16.18 -9.07 -0.32
C LEU A 139 -16.23 -8.00 -1.41
N ASN A 140 -15.44 -8.18 -2.46
CA ASN A 140 -15.41 -7.25 -3.59
C ASN A 140 -16.71 -7.32 -4.40
N GLY A 141 -17.08 -6.21 -5.03
CA GLY A 141 -18.08 -6.21 -6.11
C GLY A 141 -17.43 -6.55 -7.45
N GLU A 142 -18.17 -6.32 -8.54
CA GLU A 142 -17.66 -6.49 -9.90
C GLU A 142 -17.48 -5.14 -10.60
N GLY A 143 -16.43 -5.02 -11.43
CA GLY A 143 -16.21 -3.83 -12.24
C GLY A 143 -15.87 -2.57 -11.43
N THR A 144 -16.41 -1.42 -11.83
CA THR A 144 -16.19 -0.13 -11.16
C THR A 144 -16.81 -0.13 -9.77
N ALA A 145 -16.04 0.27 -8.76
CA ALA A 145 -16.48 0.38 -7.39
C ALA A 145 -17.36 1.61 -7.19
N ALA A 146 -18.69 1.42 -7.22
CA ALA A 146 -19.62 2.50 -6.96
C ALA A 146 -19.51 2.97 -5.50
N ALA A 147 -19.47 4.29 -5.29
CA ALA A 147 -19.33 4.87 -3.95
C ALA A 147 -20.37 4.34 -2.95
N ALA A 148 -21.64 4.24 -3.36
CA ALA A 148 -22.72 3.74 -2.51
C ALA A 148 -22.48 2.29 -2.05
N GLU A 149 -21.95 1.45 -2.94
CA GLU A 149 -21.66 0.04 -2.68
C GLU A 149 -20.45 -0.10 -1.74
N ALA A 150 -19.37 0.64 -2.01
CA ALA A 150 -18.18 0.66 -1.16
C ALA A 150 -18.49 1.13 0.27
N TRP A 151 -19.28 2.20 0.41
CA TRP A 151 -19.69 2.70 1.73
C TRP A 151 -20.73 1.84 2.42
N ALA A 152 -21.54 1.07 1.68
CA ALA A 152 -22.39 0.04 2.29
C ALA A 152 -21.53 -1.04 2.95
N ARG A 153 -20.56 -1.59 2.21
CA ARG A 153 -19.62 -2.60 2.75
C ARG A 153 -18.84 -2.09 3.95
N TYR A 154 -18.37 -0.84 3.91
CA TYR A 154 -17.69 -0.22 5.06
C TYR A 154 -18.59 -0.20 6.31
N ARG A 155 -19.87 0.19 6.15
CA ARG A 155 -20.85 0.18 7.24
C ARG A 155 -21.19 -1.23 7.75
N GLU A 156 -21.03 -2.24 6.90
CA GLU A 156 -21.23 -3.66 7.24
C GLU A 156 -20.00 -4.29 7.93
N GLY A 157 -18.93 -3.52 8.17
CA GLY A 157 -17.75 -3.98 8.91
C GLY A 157 -16.53 -4.26 8.04
N CYS A 158 -16.61 -4.08 6.72
CA CYS A 158 -15.44 -4.21 5.86
C CYS A 158 -14.46 -3.04 6.06
N SER A 159 -13.17 -3.34 5.99
CA SER A 159 -12.13 -2.37 5.67
C SER A 159 -12.06 -2.19 4.16
N LEU A 160 -11.89 -0.94 3.71
CA LEU A 160 -11.59 -0.62 2.32
C LEU A 160 -10.08 -0.41 2.16
N ARG A 161 -9.47 -1.11 1.21
CA ARG A 161 -8.04 -0.98 0.87
C ARG A 161 -7.91 -0.40 -0.53
N LEU A 162 -7.27 0.76 -0.65
CA LEU A 162 -6.92 1.36 -1.94
C LEU A 162 -5.53 0.86 -2.37
N SER A 163 -5.45 0.32 -3.58
CA SER A 163 -4.23 -0.04 -4.27
C SER A 163 -3.72 1.18 -5.06
N TRP A 164 -2.41 1.40 -5.05
CA TRP A 164 -1.73 2.45 -5.83
C TRP A 164 -2.29 3.89 -5.66
N PRO A 165 -2.53 4.39 -4.43
CA PRO A 165 -3.08 5.73 -4.21
C PRO A 165 -2.28 6.85 -4.89
N GLN A 166 -0.99 6.66 -5.11
CA GLN A 166 -0.11 7.60 -5.81
C GLN A 166 -0.45 7.83 -7.28
N ARG A 167 -1.27 6.99 -7.91
CA ARG A 167 -1.70 7.19 -9.31
C ARG A 167 -2.69 8.35 -9.44
N ASP A 168 -3.53 8.52 -8.43
CA ASP A 168 -4.71 9.39 -8.47
C ASP A 168 -4.68 10.48 -7.37
N SER A 169 -3.61 10.53 -6.56
CA SER A 169 -3.34 11.53 -5.52
C SER A 169 -1.95 12.15 -5.70
N GLU A 170 -1.92 13.44 -6.08
CA GLU A 170 -0.67 14.20 -6.28
C GLU A 170 0.15 14.32 -4.99
N GLN A 171 -0.53 14.42 -3.84
CA GLN A 171 0.12 14.51 -2.55
C GLN A 171 0.80 13.20 -2.18
N VAL A 172 0.12 12.06 -2.37
CA VAL A 172 0.73 10.74 -2.15
C VAL A 172 1.83 10.46 -3.19
N TRP A 173 1.69 10.93 -4.43
CA TRP A 173 2.76 10.86 -5.43
C TRP A 173 4.00 11.67 -5.06
N ALA A 174 3.82 12.82 -4.42
CA ALA A 174 4.91 13.70 -4.01
C ALA A 174 5.64 13.24 -2.72
N MET A 175 5.06 12.30 -1.98
CA MET A 175 5.62 11.69 -0.77
C MET A 175 6.89 10.89 -1.10
#